data_AF-A0A917JBA8-F1
#
_entry.id   AF-A0A917JBA8-F1
#
_cell.length_a   1.000
_cell.length_b   1.000
_cell.length_c   1.000
_cell.angle_alpha   90.00
_cell.angle_beta   90.00
_cell.angle_gamma   90.00
#
_symmetry.space_group_name_H-M   'P 1'
#
loop_
_entity.id
_entity.type
_entity.pdbx_description
1 polymer ?
#
loop_
_entity_poly.entity_id
_entity_poly.type
_entity_poly.pdbx_seq_one_letter_code
_entity_poly.pdbx_strand_id
1 'polypeptide(L)'
;MKEADMINEAEINSLIKLLDDPDQEIYTHVHDKLLTYGPTAITYLESAFEQAFDSIQQERIANLVHEIQFDMLKKDLELWHQSGAFDLLRGALIINKYQYPDLDEQKVINQIEAIKRDIWMQMMFEGSPSDQVKLFNHVLYNIYGFSGNTTNHQDPQNSYLSQVLETKKGNQISLAIIYSVVAQKLDIPIYGVNLPQHFILAYMDESTKSEFESGILFYINAFNKGFIFGRRDVDMFLKQLNLNIDKQFYEPCSNTDIVRRILRNLISAYENLGSPDKVRELNELLAMLN
;
A
#
# COMPACT_ATOMS: atom_id res chain seq x y z
N MET A 1 -15.75 8.38 40.83
CA MET A 1 -15.59 9.00 39.49
C MET A 1 -14.36 8.37 38.86
N LYS A 2 -14.43 7.48 37.88
CA LYS A 2 -15.55 7.03 37.02
C LYS A 2 -15.41 5.53 36.77
N GLU A 3 -16.52 4.80 36.88
CA GLU A 3 -16.78 3.51 36.23
C GLU A 3 -16.90 3.73 34.71
N ALA A 4 -15.82 4.16 34.06
CA ALA A 4 -15.76 4.24 32.60
C ALA A 4 -14.71 3.23 32.16
N ASP A 5 -15.14 2.31 31.28
CA ASP A 5 -14.33 1.34 30.54
C ASP A 5 -13.99 0.00 31.22
N MET A 6 -14.92 -0.55 32.02
CA MET A 6 -15.02 -2.03 32.02
C MET A 6 -15.77 -2.43 30.75
N ILE A 7 -15.03 -2.94 29.77
CA ILE A 7 -15.57 -3.61 28.59
C ILE A 7 -16.58 -4.65 29.09
N ASN A 8 -17.86 -4.43 28.81
CA ASN A 8 -18.91 -5.32 29.25
C ASN A 8 -18.98 -6.49 28.27
N GLU A 9 -18.07 -7.45 28.41
CA GLU A 9 -18.00 -8.65 27.56
C GLU A 9 -19.37 -9.36 27.48
N ALA A 10 -20.11 -9.34 28.58
CA ALA A 10 -21.47 -9.87 28.64
C ALA A 10 -22.43 -9.10 27.73
N GLU A 11 -22.30 -7.77 27.65
CA GLU A 11 -23.10 -6.93 26.74
C GLU A 11 -22.75 -7.21 25.28
N ILE A 12 -21.46 -7.27 24.91
CA ILE A 12 -21.04 -7.56 23.52
C ILE A 12 -21.58 -8.94 23.10
N ASN A 13 -21.39 -9.97 23.93
CA ASN A 13 -21.91 -11.31 23.63
C ASN A 13 -23.44 -11.36 23.57
N SER A 14 -24.14 -10.59 24.40
CA SER A 14 -25.60 -10.46 24.34
C SER A 14 -26.06 -9.77 23.06
N LEU A 15 -25.38 -8.70 22.62
CA LEU A 15 -25.68 -8.02 21.36
C LEU A 15 -25.45 -8.93 20.17
N ILE A 16 -24.34 -9.69 20.14
CA ILE A 16 -24.06 -10.63 19.06
C ILE A 16 -25.16 -11.69 18.92
N LYS A 17 -25.72 -12.19 20.04
CA LYS A 17 -26.86 -13.12 20.05
C LYS A 17 -28.17 -12.51 19.56
N LEU A 18 -28.24 -11.20 19.36
CA LEU A 18 -29.40 -10.49 18.82
C LEU A 18 -29.19 -10.09 17.36
N LEU A 19 -28.02 -10.37 16.77
CA LEU A 19 -27.76 -10.10 15.35
C LEU A 19 -28.58 -11.00 14.42
N ASP A 20 -29.09 -12.14 14.88
CA ASP A 20 -29.98 -13.04 14.13
C ASP A 20 -31.46 -12.69 14.30
N ASP A 21 -31.79 -11.63 15.06
CA ASP A 21 -33.18 -11.22 15.26
C ASP A 21 -33.83 -10.89 13.89
N PRO A 22 -35.03 -11.43 13.59
CA PRO A 22 -35.74 -11.15 12.36
C PRO A 22 -36.31 -9.72 12.31
N ASP A 23 -36.43 -9.04 13.45
CA ASP A 23 -36.86 -7.65 13.53
C ASP A 23 -35.74 -6.71 13.05
N GLN A 24 -36.04 -5.94 11.99
CA GLN A 24 -35.07 -5.06 11.35
C GLN A 24 -34.66 -3.87 12.24
N GLU A 25 -35.54 -3.37 13.12
CA GLU A 25 -35.20 -2.29 14.05
C GLU A 25 -34.25 -2.78 15.13
N ILE A 26 -34.49 -3.99 15.66
CA ILE A 26 -33.60 -4.64 16.64
C ILE A 26 -32.24 -4.88 16.00
N TYR A 27 -32.19 -5.50 14.82
CA TYR A 27 -30.94 -5.71 14.09
C TYR A 27 -30.16 -4.41 13.91
N THR A 28 -30.82 -3.35 13.42
CA THR A 28 -30.16 -2.06 13.15
C THR A 28 -29.60 -1.45 14.43
N HIS A 29 -30.37 -1.46 15.52
CA HIS A 29 -29.90 -0.93 16.81
C HIS A 29 -28.72 -1.74 17.38
N VAL A 30 -28.77 -3.06 17.28
CA VAL A 30 -27.68 -3.96 17.72
C VAL A 30 -26.43 -3.75 16.88
N HIS A 31 -26.60 -3.68 15.56
CA HIS A 31 -25.54 -3.42 14.60
C HIS A 31 -24.80 -2.11 14.90
N ASP A 32 -25.54 -0.99 14.98
CA ASP A 32 -24.98 0.33 15.26
C ASP A 32 -24.28 0.36 16.62
N LYS A 33 -24.85 -0.31 17.62
CA LYS A 33 -24.23 -0.43 18.94
C LYS A 33 -22.92 -1.22 18.87
N LEU A 34 -22.87 -2.33 18.15
CA LEU A 34 -21.65 -3.12 17.97
C LEU A 34 -20.56 -2.34 17.22
N LEU A 35 -20.93 -1.58 16.19
CA LEU A 35 -20.02 -0.66 15.50
C LEU A 35 -19.36 0.32 16.47
N THR A 36 -20.06 0.82 17.48
CA THR A 36 -19.48 1.77 18.46
C THR A 36 -18.35 1.17 19.31
N TYR A 37 -18.31 -0.15 19.50
CA TYR A 37 -17.18 -0.81 20.18
C TYR A 37 -15.96 -0.93 19.27
N GLY A 38 -16.14 -0.90 17.94
CA GLY A 38 -15.06 -0.93 16.97
C GLY A 38 -14.13 -2.16 17.16
N PRO A 39 -12.80 -1.98 17.21
CA PRO A 39 -11.84 -3.10 17.23
C PRO A 39 -12.07 -4.09 18.38
N THR A 40 -12.58 -3.64 19.53
CA THR A 40 -12.78 -4.52 20.69
C THR A 40 -13.87 -5.56 20.45
N ALA A 41 -14.77 -5.34 19.49
CA ALA A 41 -15.81 -6.30 19.14
C ALA A 41 -15.33 -7.41 18.20
N ILE A 42 -14.24 -7.19 17.45
CA ILE A 42 -13.80 -8.10 16.36
C ILE A 42 -13.58 -9.53 16.87
N THR A 43 -12.80 -9.73 17.93
CA THR A 43 -12.53 -11.08 18.46
C THR A 43 -13.79 -11.82 18.89
N TYR A 44 -14.79 -11.11 19.45
CA TYR A 44 -16.07 -11.71 19.84
C TYR A 44 -16.92 -12.04 18.61
N LEU A 45 -16.92 -11.16 17.60
CA LEU A 45 -17.61 -11.36 16.33
C LEU A 45 -17.02 -12.56 15.56
N GLU A 46 -15.70 -12.68 15.46
CA GLU A 46 -15.02 -13.82 14.84
C GLU A 46 -15.32 -15.12 15.57
N SER A 47 -15.27 -15.12 16.90
CA SER A 47 -15.64 -16.29 17.71
C SER A 47 -17.10 -16.71 17.49
N ALA A 48 -18.00 -15.74 17.36
CA ALA A 48 -19.39 -16.00 17.06
C ALA A 48 -19.62 -16.47 15.62
N PHE A 49 -18.85 -15.96 14.65
CA PHE A 49 -18.88 -16.40 13.26
C PHE A 49 -18.55 -17.89 13.15
N GLU A 50 -17.52 -18.37 13.86
CA GLU A 50 -17.15 -19.79 13.90
C GLU A 50 -18.25 -20.68 14.51
N GLN A 51 -19.06 -20.14 15.41
CA GLN A 51 -20.14 -20.87 16.10
C GLN A 51 -21.49 -20.75 15.40
N ALA A 52 -21.65 -19.79 14.48
CA ALA A 52 -22.90 -19.54 13.78
C ALA A 52 -23.25 -20.72 12.86
N PHE A 53 -24.48 -21.23 12.99
CA PHE A 53 -24.97 -22.38 12.23
C PHE A 53 -25.73 -21.99 10.96
N ASP A 54 -26.19 -20.75 10.87
CA ASP A 54 -26.96 -20.24 9.73
C ASP A 54 -26.15 -19.23 8.90
N SER A 55 -26.44 -19.22 7.60
CA SER A 55 -25.71 -18.39 6.62
C SER A 55 -26.01 -16.90 6.75
N ILE A 56 -27.18 -16.52 7.28
CA ILE A 56 -27.61 -15.12 7.38
C ILE A 56 -26.86 -14.44 8.53
N GLN A 57 -26.77 -15.10 9.68
CA GLN A 57 -26.00 -14.67 10.83
C GLN A 57 -24.50 -14.58 10.49
N GLN A 58 -23.96 -15.58 9.78
CA GLN A 58 -22.58 -15.52 9.28
C GLN A 58 -22.35 -14.31 8.38
N GLU A 59 -23.25 -14.05 7.41
CA GLU A 59 -23.15 -12.88 6.53
C GLU A 59 -23.23 -11.56 7.30
N ARG A 60 -24.19 -11.44 8.24
CA ARG A 60 -24.35 -10.25 9.09
C ARG A 60 -23.11 -9.98 9.94
N ILE A 61 -22.55 -11.01 10.56
CA ILE A 61 -21.32 -10.89 11.36
C ILE A 61 -20.14 -10.50 10.46
N ALA A 62 -19.98 -11.15 9.30
CA ALA A 62 -18.89 -10.84 8.37
C ALA A 62 -18.96 -9.39 7.86
N ASN A 63 -20.15 -8.91 7.51
CA ASN A 63 -20.35 -7.52 7.09
C ASN A 63 -19.98 -6.54 8.21
N LEU A 64 -20.42 -6.81 9.43
CA LEU A 64 -20.11 -5.97 10.60
C LEU A 64 -18.60 -5.94 10.89
N VAL A 65 -17.91 -7.09 10.81
CA VAL A 65 -16.44 -7.14 10.96
C VAL A 65 -15.76 -6.32 9.88
N HIS A 66 -16.19 -6.46 8.62
CA HIS A 66 -15.67 -5.69 7.48
C HIS A 66 -15.88 -4.19 7.66
N GLU A 67 -17.08 -3.76 8.10
CA GLU A 67 -17.39 -2.34 8.37
C GLU A 67 -16.47 -1.76 9.45
N ILE A 68 -16.28 -2.48 10.57
CA ILE A 68 -15.36 -2.07 11.64
C ILE A 68 -13.93 -1.93 11.10
N GLN A 69 -13.45 -2.92 10.35
CA GLN A 69 -12.10 -2.93 9.78
C GLN A 69 -11.90 -1.80 8.76
N PHE A 70 -12.90 -1.53 7.92
CA PHE A 70 -12.87 -0.45 6.94
C PHE A 70 -12.86 0.93 7.63
N ASP A 71 -13.64 1.12 8.69
CA ASP A 71 -13.62 2.33 9.50
C ASP A 71 -12.27 2.56 10.20
N MET A 72 -11.63 1.48 10.70
CA MET A 72 -10.28 1.56 11.24
C MET A 72 -9.26 1.96 10.17
N LEU A 73 -9.34 1.35 8.98
CA LEU A 73 -8.47 1.66 7.86
C LEU A 73 -8.60 3.12 7.41
N LYS A 74 -9.83 3.64 7.33
CA LYS A 74 -10.08 5.06 7.04
C LYS A 74 -9.40 5.98 8.05
N LYS A 75 -9.55 5.70 9.35
CA LYS A 75 -8.89 6.48 10.43
C LYS A 75 -7.37 6.45 10.33
N ASP A 76 -6.80 5.27 10.06
CA ASP A 76 -5.36 5.11 9.88
C ASP A 76 -4.85 5.89 8.65
N LEU A 77 -5.58 5.85 7.53
CA LEU A 77 -5.25 6.58 6.31
C LEU A 77 -5.34 8.09 6.52
N GLU A 78 -6.38 8.56 7.19
CA GLU A 78 -6.57 9.97 7.54
C GLU A 78 -5.42 10.46 8.42
N LEU A 79 -5.09 9.73 9.49
CA LEU A 79 -3.99 10.08 10.39
C LEU A 79 -2.64 10.13 9.66
N TRP A 80 -2.37 9.13 8.81
CA TRP A 80 -1.17 9.11 7.97
C TRP A 80 -1.10 10.32 7.03
N HIS A 81 -2.22 10.70 6.42
CA HIS A 81 -2.26 11.85 5.51
C HIS A 81 -2.09 13.18 6.25
N GLN A 82 -2.83 13.38 7.36
CA GLN A 82 -2.77 14.60 8.16
C GLN A 82 -1.43 14.80 8.88
N SER A 83 -0.72 13.72 9.18
CA SER A 83 0.64 13.76 9.74
C SER A 83 1.73 14.07 8.70
N GLY A 84 1.35 14.39 7.46
CA GLY A 84 2.27 14.80 6.38
C GLY A 84 2.73 13.68 5.46
N ALA A 85 2.21 12.46 5.62
CA ALA A 85 2.50 11.32 4.75
C ALA A 85 4.02 11.00 4.58
N PHE A 86 4.83 11.25 5.61
CA PHE A 86 6.29 11.12 5.52
C PHE A 86 6.78 9.68 5.32
N ASP A 87 6.07 8.69 5.86
CA ASP A 87 6.44 7.28 5.76
C ASP A 87 5.64 6.58 4.64
N LEU A 88 6.30 6.36 3.50
CA LEU A 88 5.72 5.67 2.35
C LEU A 88 5.38 4.21 2.66
N LEU A 89 6.21 3.52 3.45
CA LEU A 89 5.98 2.12 3.81
C LEU A 89 4.70 2.01 4.65
N ARG A 90 4.53 2.89 5.64
CA ARG A 90 3.31 2.94 6.45
C ARG A 90 2.06 3.19 5.59
N GLY A 91 2.12 4.14 4.66
CA GLY A 91 1.01 4.42 3.74
C GLY A 91 0.64 3.20 2.89
N ALA A 92 1.63 2.50 2.34
CA ALA A 92 1.41 1.27 1.57
C ALA A 92 0.85 0.11 2.43
N LEU A 93 1.27 -0.01 3.70
CA LEU A 93 0.75 -1.01 4.64
C LEU A 93 -0.70 -0.75 5.07
N ILE A 94 -1.09 0.52 5.23
CA ILE A 94 -2.49 0.88 5.49
C ILE A 94 -3.37 0.40 4.32
N ILE A 95 -2.99 0.66 3.08
CA ILE A 95 -3.72 0.14 1.92
C ILE A 95 -3.69 -1.40 1.84
N ASN A 96 -2.60 -2.03 2.27
CA ASN A 96 -2.51 -3.49 2.34
C ASN A 96 -3.59 -4.12 3.22
N LYS A 97 -3.89 -3.46 4.34
CA LYS A 97 -4.92 -3.90 5.29
C LYS A 97 -6.34 -3.88 4.74
N TYR A 98 -6.58 -3.23 3.59
CA TYR A 98 -7.88 -3.26 2.93
C TYR A 98 -8.29 -4.68 2.54
N GLN A 99 -7.34 -5.48 2.05
CA GLN A 99 -7.58 -6.88 1.69
C GLN A 99 -7.11 -7.85 2.77
N TYR A 100 -6.19 -7.43 3.63
CA TYR A 100 -5.59 -8.23 4.69
C TYR A 100 -5.66 -7.53 6.06
N PRO A 101 -6.83 -7.44 6.68
CA PRO A 101 -7.01 -6.70 7.95
C PRO A 101 -6.06 -7.17 9.05
N ASP A 102 -5.81 -8.49 9.13
CA ASP A 102 -4.95 -9.13 10.13
C ASP A 102 -3.47 -9.15 9.76
N LEU A 103 -3.05 -8.28 8.83
CA LEU A 103 -1.67 -8.20 8.39
C LEU A 103 -0.70 -7.99 9.57
N ASP A 104 0.23 -8.93 9.73
CA ASP A 104 1.42 -8.74 10.55
C ASP A 104 2.38 -7.77 9.85
N GLU A 105 2.25 -6.49 10.18
CA GLU A 105 3.13 -5.44 9.67
C GLU A 105 4.60 -5.67 10.04
N GLN A 106 4.87 -6.27 11.21
CA GLN A 106 6.24 -6.52 11.66
C GLN A 106 6.92 -7.56 10.76
N LYS A 107 6.19 -8.57 10.27
CA LYS A 107 6.70 -9.51 9.27
C LYS A 107 7.14 -8.79 7.99
N VAL A 108 6.33 -7.86 7.49
CA VAL A 108 6.65 -7.06 6.29
C VAL A 108 7.88 -6.18 6.53
N ILE A 109 7.91 -5.47 7.66
CA ILE A 109 9.05 -4.63 8.06
C ILE A 109 10.33 -5.47 8.14
N ASN A 110 10.27 -6.64 8.78
CA ASN A 110 11.42 -7.53 8.90
C ASN A 110 11.95 -8.02 7.54
N GLN A 111 11.06 -8.26 6.56
CA GLN A 111 11.46 -8.62 5.20
C GLN A 111 12.19 -7.45 4.50
N ILE A 112 11.70 -6.23 4.65
CA ILE A 112 12.36 -5.03 4.10
C ILE A 112 13.73 -4.81 4.76
N GLU A 113 13.81 -4.96 6.09
CA GLU A 113 15.06 -4.82 6.85
C GLU A 113 16.09 -5.91 6.48
N ALA A 114 15.64 -7.12 6.12
CA ALA A 114 16.52 -8.17 5.61
C ALA A 114 17.14 -7.77 4.26
N ILE A 115 16.35 -7.27 3.31
CA ILE A 115 16.84 -6.78 2.02
C ILE A 115 17.85 -5.64 2.24
N LYS A 116 17.49 -4.68 3.11
CA LYS A 116 18.34 -3.55 3.48
C LYS A 116 19.71 -4.03 3.98
N ARG A 117 19.72 -4.98 4.91
CA ARG A 117 20.94 -5.54 5.49
C ARG A 117 21.81 -6.22 4.43
N ASP A 118 21.21 -6.98 3.52
CA ASP A 118 21.94 -7.71 2.48
C ASP A 118 22.57 -6.78 1.44
N ILE A 119 21.94 -5.64 1.16
CA ILE A 119 22.53 -4.55 0.37
C ILE A 119 23.66 -3.91 1.15
N TRP A 120 23.41 -3.47 2.39
CA TRP A 120 24.39 -2.77 3.23
C TRP A 120 25.70 -3.55 3.39
N MET A 121 25.63 -4.87 3.61
CA MET A 121 26.81 -5.73 3.75
C MET A 121 27.72 -5.76 2.51
N GLN A 122 27.17 -5.42 1.33
CA GLN A 122 27.88 -5.44 0.05
C GLN A 122 28.20 -4.02 -0.46
N MET A 123 27.74 -2.97 0.23
CA MET A 123 27.98 -1.59 -0.18
C MET A 123 29.47 -1.24 -0.05
N MET A 124 30.01 -0.64 -1.10
CA MET A 124 31.35 -0.06 -1.09
C MET A 124 31.29 1.41 -0.66
N PHE A 125 32.23 1.84 0.18
CA PHE A 125 32.24 3.19 0.77
C PHE A 125 32.34 4.33 -0.27
N GLU A 126 32.95 4.09 -1.43
CA GLU A 126 33.12 5.08 -2.52
C GLU A 126 32.43 4.65 -3.82
N GLY A 127 31.36 3.85 -3.73
CA GLY A 127 30.62 3.41 -4.91
C GLY A 127 29.93 4.56 -5.64
N SER A 128 30.08 4.65 -6.96
CA SER A 128 29.33 5.63 -7.76
C SER A 128 27.81 5.37 -7.67
N PRO A 129 26.95 6.38 -7.92
CA PRO A 129 25.50 6.18 -8.00
C PRO A 129 25.09 5.00 -8.90
N SER A 130 25.79 4.81 -10.02
CA SER A 130 25.54 3.69 -10.92
C SER A 130 25.91 2.33 -10.33
N ASP A 131 26.96 2.26 -9.50
CA ASP A 131 27.39 1.03 -8.84
C ASP A 131 26.47 0.66 -7.68
N GLN A 132 25.96 1.66 -6.95
CA GLN A 132 24.90 1.46 -5.96
C GLN A 132 23.66 0.83 -6.62
N VAL A 133 23.19 1.38 -7.74
CA VAL A 133 22.03 0.84 -8.45
C VAL A 133 22.28 -0.57 -8.99
N LYS A 134 23.49 -0.87 -9.50
CA LYS A 134 23.85 -2.25 -9.89
C LYS A 134 23.76 -3.20 -8.70
N LEU A 135 24.22 -2.79 -7.51
CA LEU A 135 24.12 -3.59 -6.30
C LEU A 135 22.66 -3.83 -5.89
N PHE A 136 21.83 -2.78 -5.86
CA PHE A 136 20.40 -2.91 -5.61
C PHE A 136 19.75 -3.87 -6.58
N ASN A 137 20.04 -3.73 -7.87
CA ASN A 137 19.49 -4.59 -8.91
C ASN A 137 19.92 -6.05 -8.71
N HIS A 138 21.19 -6.27 -8.36
CA HIS A 138 21.68 -7.61 -8.06
C HIS A 138 20.94 -8.23 -6.87
N VAL A 139 20.83 -7.51 -5.75
CA VAL A 139 20.16 -8.05 -4.56
C VAL A 139 18.66 -8.26 -4.82
N LEU A 140 17.95 -7.25 -5.31
CA LEU A 140 16.50 -7.34 -5.51
C LEU A 140 16.12 -8.37 -6.57
N TYR A 141 16.78 -8.38 -7.72
CA TYR A 141 16.33 -9.19 -8.86
C TYR A 141 17.05 -10.53 -8.97
N ASN A 142 18.33 -10.63 -8.59
CA ASN A 142 19.09 -11.87 -8.74
C ASN A 142 19.09 -12.70 -7.45
N ILE A 143 19.19 -12.08 -6.27
CA ILE A 143 19.18 -12.79 -4.98
C ILE A 143 17.74 -13.03 -4.51
N TYR A 144 16.93 -11.96 -4.42
CA TYR A 144 15.55 -12.04 -3.92
C TYR A 144 14.52 -12.42 -4.99
N GLY A 145 14.88 -12.36 -6.27
CA GLY A 145 14.04 -12.84 -7.38
C GLY A 145 12.84 -11.96 -7.73
N PHE A 146 12.82 -10.68 -7.32
CA PHE A 146 11.71 -9.79 -7.67
C PHE A 146 11.55 -9.66 -9.17
N SER A 147 10.30 -9.56 -9.63
CA SER A 147 10.01 -9.32 -11.05
C SER A 147 8.60 -8.78 -11.25
N GLY A 148 8.39 -8.12 -12.39
CA GLY A 148 7.07 -7.75 -12.84
C GLY A 148 6.17 -8.98 -13.02
N ASN A 149 4.92 -8.90 -12.57
CA ASN A 149 3.93 -9.94 -12.86
C ASN A 149 3.39 -9.76 -14.29
N THR A 150 4.02 -10.43 -15.26
CA THR A 150 3.61 -10.29 -16.67
C THR A 150 2.51 -11.25 -17.13
N THR A 151 2.27 -12.29 -16.34
CA THR A 151 1.25 -13.30 -16.65
C THR A 151 -0.12 -12.90 -16.15
N ASN A 152 -0.16 -12.17 -15.02
CA ASN A 152 -1.41 -11.67 -14.44
C ASN A 152 -1.27 -10.18 -14.06
N HIS A 153 -1.10 -9.33 -15.07
CA HIS A 153 -0.86 -7.90 -14.87
C HIS A 153 -1.99 -7.15 -14.17
N GLN A 154 -3.23 -7.63 -14.30
CA GLN A 154 -4.43 -7.00 -13.74
C GLN A 154 -4.78 -7.51 -12.34
N ASP A 155 -3.97 -8.41 -11.76
CA ASP A 155 -4.21 -8.95 -10.44
C ASP A 155 -4.09 -7.85 -9.35
N PRO A 156 -5.13 -7.60 -8.52
CA PRO A 156 -5.03 -6.69 -7.39
C PRO A 156 -3.89 -7.04 -6.43
N GLN A 157 -3.55 -8.33 -6.35
CA GLN A 157 -2.47 -8.84 -5.50
C GLN A 157 -1.12 -8.18 -5.78
N ASN A 158 -0.91 -7.72 -7.02
CA ASN A 158 0.30 -7.01 -7.43
C ASN A 158 0.47 -5.63 -6.75
N SER A 159 -0.59 -5.08 -6.16
CA SER A 159 -0.60 -3.79 -5.44
C SER A 159 -0.45 -3.95 -3.93
N TYR A 160 -0.54 -5.18 -3.40
CA TYR A 160 -0.42 -5.45 -1.97
C TYR A 160 1.02 -5.84 -1.62
N LEU A 161 1.75 -4.93 -0.97
CA LEU A 161 3.16 -5.12 -0.59
C LEU A 161 3.48 -6.45 0.10
N SER A 162 2.66 -6.91 1.04
CA SER A 162 2.80 -8.23 1.70
C SER A 162 2.85 -9.39 0.68
N GLN A 163 1.91 -9.38 -0.27
CA GLN A 163 1.81 -10.37 -1.35
C GLN A 163 2.99 -10.26 -2.32
N VAL A 164 3.43 -9.04 -2.64
CA VAL A 164 4.59 -8.84 -3.51
C VAL A 164 5.87 -9.34 -2.85
N LEU A 165 6.04 -9.12 -1.54
CA LEU A 165 7.20 -9.62 -0.78
C LEU A 165 7.19 -11.14 -0.65
N GLU A 166 6.03 -11.78 -0.59
CA GLU A 166 5.89 -13.24 -0.55
C GLU A 166 6.13 -13.88 -1.93
N THR A 167 5.39 -13.42 -2.93
CA THR A 167 5.41 -14.01 -4.29
C THR A 167 6.61 -13.57 -5.12
N LYS A 168 7.29 -12.49 -4.72
CA LYS A 168 8.32 -11.78 -5.51
C LYS A 168 7.80 -11.24 -6.85
N LYS A 169 6.48 -11.13 -7.01
CA LYS A 169 5.79 -10.64 -8.21
C LYS A 169 4.99 -9.40 -7.86
N GLY A 170 5.18 -8.32 -8.62
CA GLY A 170 4.48 -7.07 -8.36
C GLY A 170 4.22 -6.24 -9.60
N ASN A 171 3.47 -5.15 -9.42
CA ASN A 171 3.30 -4.13 -10.45
C ASN A 171 4.44 -3.09 -10.38
N GLN A 172 4.41 -2.11 -11.29
CA GLN A 172 5.44 -1.08 -11.39
C GLN A 172 5.59 -0.26 -10.10
N ILE A 173 4.49 0.01 -9.39
CA ILE A 173 4.46 0.84 -8.19
C ILE A 173 4.99 0.05 -7.00
N SER A 174 4.48 -1.15 -6.75
CA SER A 174 4.89 -1.97 -5.60
C SER A 174 6.39 -2.30 -5.65
N LEU A 175 6.92 -2.63 -6.83
CA LEU A 175 8.36 -2.88 -6.99
C LEU A 175 9.19 -1.62 -6.76
N ALA A 176 8.71 -0.47 -7.22
CA ALA A 176 9.38 0.82 -6.99
C ALA A 176 9.30 1.25 -5.51
N ILE A 177 8.20 0.96 -4.80
CA ILE A 177 8.08 1.20 -3.35
C ILE A 177 9.13 0.38 -2.59
N ILE A 178 9.22 -0.93 -2.85
CA ILE A 178 10.24 -1.78 -2.20
C ILE A 178 11.65 -1.21 -2.44
N TYR A 179 11.94 -0.85 -3.70
CA TYR A 179 13.24 -0.30 -4.08
C TYR A 179 13.55 1.01 -3.35
N SER A 180 12.66 2.00 -3.44
CA SER A 180 12.86 3.34 -2.88
C SER A 180 12.88 3.35 -1.36
N VAL A 181 12.00 2.57 -0.71
CA VAL A 181 11.99 2.44 0.77
C VAL A 181 13.32 1.85 1.26
N VAL A 182 13.85 0.82 0.60
CA VAL A 182 15.15 0.25 0.97
C VAL A 182 16.29 1.23 0.69
N ALA A 183 16.24 1.95 -0.43
CA ALA A 183 17.24 2.96 -0.78
C ALA A 183 17.29 4.10 0.24
N GLN A 184 16.14 4.67 0.58
CA GLN A 184 16.05 5.78 1.54
C GLN A 184 16.43 5.34 2.96
N LYS A 185 16.16 4.09 3.35
CA LYS A 185 16.66 3.52 4.62
C LYS A 185 18.19 3.34 4.66
N LEU A 186 18.87 3.48 3.53
CA LEU A 186 20.32 3.46 3.38
C LEU A 186 20.88 4.84 3.01
N ASP A 187 20.07 5.90 3.19
CA ASP A 187 20.42 7.28 2.84
C ASP A 187 20.80 7.45 1.35
N ILE A 188 20.22 6.62 0.47
CA ILE A 188 20.39 6.73 -0.98
C ILE A 188 19.17 7.46 -1.56
N PRO A 189 19.37 8.58 -2.27
CA PRO A 189 18.31 9.52 -2.65
C PRO A 189 17.55 9.06 -3.91
N ILE A 190 16.85 7.93 -3.80
CA ILE A 190 16.02 7.36 -4.87
C ILE A 190 14.54 7.56 -4.54
N TYR A 191 13.81 8.22 -5.45
CA TYR A 191 12.41 8.60 -5.24
C TYR A 191 11.53 8.21 -6.43
N GLY A 192 10.24 7.99 -6.18
CA GLY A 192 9.28 7.62 -7.22
C GLY A 192 8.86 8.79 -8.10
N VAL A 193 8.71 8.55 -9.40
CA VAL A 193 8.28 9.54 -10.40
C VAL A 193 7.06 9.02 -11.16
N ASN A 194 6.06 9.88 -11.30
CA ASN A 194 4.86 9.59 -12.07
C ASN A 194 5.09 9.84 -13.55
N LEU A 195 5.35 8.78 -14.31
CA LEU A 195 5.39 8.83 -15.76
C LEU A 195 4.03 8.37 -16.35
N PRO A 196 3.52 8.96 -17.44
CA PRO A 196 2.32 8.45 -18.09
C PRO A 196 2.48 6.96 -18.43
N GLN A 197 1.49 6.14 -18.06
CA GLN A 197 1.48 4.67 -18.23
C GLN A 197 2.55 3.89 -17.43
N HIS A 198 3.51 4.57 -16.78
CA HIS A 198 4.62 3.92 -16.06
C HIS A 198 4.90 4.51 -14.68
N PHE A 199 5.50 3.74 -13.79
CA PHE A 199 6.04 4.29 -12.55
C PHE A 199 7.52 3.94 -12.49
N ILE A 200 8.34 4.97 -12.40
CA ILE A 200 9.80 4.88 -12.46
C ILE A 200 10.39 5.50 -11.20
N LEU A 201 11.69 5.35 -11.01
CA LEU A 201 12.42 6.00 -9.94
C LEU A 201 13.41 7.00 -10.53
N ALA A 202 13.67 8.09 -9.82
CA ALA A 202 14.76 9.02 -10.09
C ALA A 202 15.82 8.88 -9.00
N TYR A 203 17.09 8.80 -9.42
CA TYR A 203 18.22 8.97 -8.53
C TYR A 203 18.60 10.45 -8.51
N MET A 204 18.58 11.07 -7.33
CA MET A 204 18.90 12.49 -7.17
C MET A 204 20.38 12.72 -6.84
N ASP A 205 20.93 13.82 -7.33
CA ASP A 205 22.22 14.35 -6.92
C ASP A 205 22.03 15.31 -5.74
N GLU A 206 22.38 14.85 -4.54
CA GLU A 206 22.32 15.70 -3.34
C GLU A 206 23.43 16.77 -3.31
N SER A 207 24.47 16.64 -4.14
CA SER A 207 25.60 17.57 -4.18
C SER A 207 25.30 18.82 -5.00
N THR A 208 24.41 18.72 -5.99
CA THR A 208 24.00 19.85 -6.85
C THR A 208 22.64 20.41 -6.40
N LYS A 209 22.63 21.10 -5.25
CA LYS A 209 21.50 21.96 -4.83
C LYS A 209 21.49 23.28 -5.62
N SER A 210 21.40 23.20 -6.95
CA SER A 210 21.16 24.38 -7.78
C SER A 210 19.65 24.57 -7.94
N GLU A 211 19.14 25.79 -7.71
CA GLU A 211 17.72 26.13 -7.90
C GLU A 211 17.22 25.95 -9.36
N PHE A 212 18.14 25.68 -10.31
CA PHE A 212 17.87 25.68 -11.76
C PHE A 212 17.99 24.32 -12.44
N GLU A 213 18.53 23.30 -11.77
CA GLU A 213 18.60 21.93 -12.31
C GLU A 213 17.79 20.99 -11.41
N SER A 214 17.02 20.08 -12.00
CA SER A 214 16.14 19.17 -11.25
C SER A 214 16.88 18.21 -10.31
N GLY A 215 18.23 18.26 -10.29
CA GLY A 215 19.07 17.40 -9.46
C GLY A 215 18.91 15.92 -9.80
N ILE A 216 18.45 15.55 -11.00
CA ILE A 216 18.24 14.15 -11.37
C ILE A 216 19.45 13.65 -12.16
N LEU A 217 20.13 12.63 -11.67
CA LEU A 217 21.24 11.99 -12.37
C LEU A 217 20.73 11.09 -13.50
N PHE A 218 19.80 10.19 -13.17
CA PHE A 218 19.20 9.24 -14.09
C PHE A 218 17.94 8.63 -13.49
N TYR A 219 17.24 7.85 -14.31
CA TYR A 219 16.04 7.13 -13.94
C TYR A 219 16.27 5.62 -13.89
N ILE A 220 15.44 4.92 -13.12
CA ILE A 220 15.50 3.48 -12.89
C ILE A 220 14.09 2.90 -13.11
N ASN A 221 13.98 1.88 -13.96
CA ASN A 221 12.74 1.15 -14.16
C ASN A 221 12.71 -0.09 -13.25
N ALA A 222 12.07 0.02 -12.09
CA ALA A 222 12.00 -1.07 -11.12
C ALA A 222 11.24 -2.31 -11.63
N PHE A 223 10.33 -2.13 -12.59
CA PHE A 223 9.60 -3.23 -13.23
C PHE A 223 10.48 -3.99 -14.24
N ASN A 224 11.33 -3.26 -14.96
CA ASN A 224 12.30 -3.82 -15.92
C ASN A 224 13.68 -4.04 -15.27
N LYS A 225 13.70 -4.75 -14.14
CA LYS A 225 14.93 -5.19 -13.43
C LYS A 225 15.94 -4.06 -13.16
N GLY A 226 15.44 -2.86 -12.87
CA GLY A 226 16.26 -1.70 -12.54
C GLY A 226 17.04 -1.13 -13.72
N PHE A 227 16.54 -1.30 -14.94
CA PHE A 227 17.12 -0.69 -16.14
C PHE A 227 17.33 0.83 -15.93
N ILE A 228 18.57 1.28 -16.14
CA ILE A 228 18.97 2.68 -16.01
C ILE A 228 18.81 3.40 -17.34
N PHE A 229 18.21 4.58 -17.32
CA PHE A 229 18.01 5.40 -18.51
C PHE A 229 18.07 6.90 -18.16
N GLY A 230 18.28 7.73 -19.17
CA GLY A 230 18.48 9.16 -19.00
C GLY A 230 17.24 9.98 -19.35
N ARG A 231 17.33 11.28 -19.11
CA ARG A 231 16.27 12.24 -19.47
C ARG A 231 15.86 12.20 -20.94
N ARG A 232 16.83 11.98 -21.85
CA ARG A 232 16.56 11.86 -23.30
C ARG A 232 15.60 10.71 -23.62
N ASP A 233 15.69 9.60 -22.87
CA ASP A 233 14.81 8.45 -23.06
C ASP A 233 13.38 8.78 -22.59
N VAL A 234 13.24 9.53 -21.50
CA VAL A 234 11.94 10.09 -21.05
C VAL A 234 11.36 11.05 -22.11
N ASP A 235 12.18 11.95 -22.65
CA ASP A 235 11.74 12.88 -23.70
C ASP A 235 11.24 12.13 -24.95
N MET A 236 11.95 11.08 -25.36
CA MET A 236 11.55 10.23 -26.48
C MET A 236 10.24 9.49 -26.19
N PHE A 237 10.09 8.95 -24.98
CA PHE A 237 8.87 8.27 -24.56
C PHE A 237 7.64 9.20 -24.57
N LEU A 238 7.76 10.41 -24.02
CA LEU A 238 6.66 11.40 -24.02
C LEU A 238 6.27 11.82 -25.44
N LYS A 239 7.26 12.03 -26.32
CA LYS A 239 7.02 12.32 -27.73
C LYS A 239 6.28 11.19 -28.44
N GLN A 240 6.63 9.93 -28.18
CA GLN A 240 5.92 8.78 -28.75
C GLN A 240 4.45 8.72 -28.32
N LEU A 241 4.14 9.16 -27.10
CA LEU A 241 2.77 9.27 -26.60
C LEU A 241 2.02 10.53 -27.08
N ASN A 242 2.66 11.40 -27.88
CA ASN A 242 2.15 12.73 -28.26
C ASN A 242 1.75 13.59 -27.04
N LEU A 243 2.50 13.48 -25.95
CA LEU A 243 2.29 14.27 -24.74
C LEU A 243 3.24 15.46 -24.70
N ASN A 244 2.73 16.58 -24.18
CA ASN A 244 3.55 17.75 -23.90
C ASN A 244 4.51 17.45 -22.74
N ILE A 245 5.69 18.06 -22.80
CA ILE A 245 6.67 18.00 -21.71
C ILE A 245 6.08 18.71 -20.50
N ASP A 246 6.04 18.01 -19.36
CA ASP A 246 5.60 18.53 -18.08
C ASP A 246 6.60 18.09 -17.00
N LYS A 247 6.97 19.02 -16.12
CA LYS A 247 7.92 18.82 -15.02
C LYS A 247 7.52 17.64 -14.13
N GLN A 248 6.22 17.42 -13.94
CA GLN A 248 5.69 16.30 -13.12
C GLN A 248 6.07 14.91 -13.66
N PHE A 249 6.40 14.79 -14.95
CA PHE A 249 6.83 13.52 -15.55
C PHE A 249 8.30 13.19 -15.31
N TYR A 250 9.07 14.15 -14.80
CA TYR A 250 10.50 14.02 -14.54
C TYR A 250 10.79 13.99 -13.05
N GLU A 251 10.04 14.72 -12.24
CA GLU A 251 10.40 14.96 -10.85
C GLU A 251 9.76 13.98 -9.86
N PRO A 252 10.41 13.77 -8.70
CA PRO A 252 9.83 13.00 -7.60
C PRO A 252 8.41 13.45 -7.25
N CYS A 253 7.51 12.48 -7.11
CA CYS A 253 6.16 12.72 -6.62
C CYS A 253 6.08 12.52 -5.11
N SER A 254 5.03 13.07 -4.49
CA SER A 254 4.82 12.92 -3.05
C SER A 254 4.44 11.48 -2.69
N ASN A 255 4.67 11.07 -1.44
CA ASN A 255 4.19 9.78 -0.95
C ASN A 255 2.66 9.65 -1.07
N THR A 256 1.93 10.76 -0.90
CA THR A 256 0.48 10.81 -1.14
C THR A 256 0.14 10.48 -2.59
N ASP A 257 0.87 11.01 -3.57
CA ASP A 257 0.66 10.66 -4.98
C ASP A 257 0.91 9.18 -5.25
N ILE A 258 1.93 8.59 -4.61
CA ILE A 258 2.21 7.17 -4.73
C ILE A 258 1.04 6.35 -4.19
N VAL A 259 0.53 6.66 -2.99
CA VAL A 259 -0.62 5.95 -2.39
C VAL A 259 -1.90 6.14 -3.20
N ARG A 260 -2.20 7.35 -3.70
CA ARG A 260 -3.31 7.57 -4.65
C ARG A 260 -3.19 6.66 -5.87
N ARG A 261 -1.97 6.42 -6.34
CA ARG A 261 -1.75 5.58 -7.51
C ARG A 261 -1.87 4.09 -7.21
N ILE A 262 -1.52 3.63 -6.01
CA ILE A 262 -1.86 2.28 -5.53
C ILE A 262 -3.38 2.09 -5.56
N LEU A 263 -4.14 3.04 -5.00
CA LEU A 263 -5.61 3.01 -4.99
C LEU A 263 -6.19 2.96 -6.40
N ARG A 264 -5.71 3.79 -7.33
CA ARG A 264 -6.15 3.77 -8.74
C ARG A 264 -5.85 2.43 -9.43
N ASN A 265 -4.70 1.83 -9.17
CA ASN A 265 -4.38 0.49 -9.68
C ASN A 265 -5.35 -0.57 -9.12
N LEU A 266 -5.66 -0.51 -7.82
CA LEU A 266 -6.62 -1.41 -7.19
C LEU A 266 -8.03 -1.22 -7.75
N ILE A 267 -8.49 0.01 -7.90
CA ILE A 267 -9.79 0.35 -8.52
C ILE A 267 -9.88 -0.30 -9.90
N SER A 268 -8.90 -0.05 -10.77
CA SER A 268 -8.88 -0.62 -12.11
C SER A 268 -8.83 -2.16 -12.09
N ALA A 269 -8.08 -2.76 -11.17
CA ALA A 269 -8.02 -4.21 -11.02
C ALA A 269 -9.37 -4.81 -10.60
N TYR A 270 -10.05 -4.23 -9.61
CA TYR A 270 -11.35 -4.70 -9.13
C TYR A 270 -12.50 -4.38 -10.10
N GLU A 271 -12.40 -3.32 -10.90
CA GLU A 271 -13.30 -3.06 -12.04
C GLU A 271 -13.22 -4.22 -13.05
N ASN A 272 -12.01 -4.64 -13.42
CA ASN A 272 -11.81 -5.77 -14.34
C ASN A 272 -12.32 -7.11 -13.76
N LEU A 273 -12.30 -7.26 -12.44
CA LEU A 273 -12.84 -8.43 -11.74
C LEU A 273 -14.36 -8.36 -11.48
N GLY A 274 -15.02 -7.25 -11.82
CA GLY A 274 -16.46 -7.09 -11.59
C GLY A 274 -16.84 -7.01 -10.10
N SER A 275 -16.01 -6.35 -9.27
CA SER A 275 -16.22 -6.21 -7.83
C SER A 275 -16.65 -4.77 -7.46
N PRO A 276 -17.92 -4.37 -7.70
CA PRO A 276 -18.36 -2.97 -7.58
C PRO A 276 -18.29 -2.42 -6.14
N ASP A 277 -18.56 -3.24 -5.12
CA ASP A 277 -18.49 -2.78 -3.72
C ASP A 277 -17.06 -2.38 -3.34
N LYS A 278 -16.07 -3.16 -3.78
CA LYS A 278 -14.65 -2.81 -3.57
C LYS A 278 -14.25 -1.55 -4.31
N VAL A 279 -14.75 -1.38 -5.53
CA VAL A 279 -14.52 -0.16 -6.30
C VAL A 279 -15.09 1.06 -5.58
N ARG A 280 -16.29 0.96 -5.01
CA ARG A 280 -16.90 2.04 -4.21
C ARG A 280 -16.02 2.40 -3.01
N GLU A 281 -15.66 1.42 -2.19
CA GLU A 281 -14.83 1.61 -1.00
C GLU A 281 -13.45 2.20 -1.32
N LEU A 282 -12.78 1.70 -2.36
CA LEU A 282 -11.49 2.24 -2.78
C LEU A 282 -11.59 3.68 -3.31
N ASN A 283 -12.72 4.06 -3.92
CA ASN A 283 -12.98 5.45 -4.30
C ASN A 283 -13.21 6.34 -3.07
N GLU A 284 -13.85 5.83 -2.02
CA GLU A 284 -13.96 6.54 -0.73
C GLU A 284 -12.57 6.81 -0.14
N LEU A 285 -11.70 5.79 -0.09
CA LEU A 285 -10.31 5.95 0.37
C LEU A 285 -9.52 6.94 -0.49
N LEU A 286 -9.70 6.90 -1.81
CA LEU A 286 -9.03 7.82 -2.72
C LEU A 286 -9.48 9.26 -2.50
N ALA A 287 -10.77 9.49 -2.22
CA ALA A 287 -11.32 10.80 -1.96
C ALA A 287 -10.76 11.44 -0.68
N MET A 288 -10.39 10.63 0.32
CA MET A 288 -9.76 11.10 1.57
C MET A 288 -8.35 11.67 1.38
N LEU A 289 -7.71 11.40 0.24
CA LEU A 289 -6.36 11.89 -0.08
C LEU A 289 -6.38 13.09 -1.03
N ASN A 290 -7.52 13.71 -1.28
CA ASN A 290 -7.63 14.88 -2.17
C ASN A 290 -7.40 16.20 -1.44
#